data_AF-A0A2R2W5W6-F1
#
_entry.id   AF-A0A2R2W5W6-F1
#
_cell.length_a   1.000
_cell.length_b   1.000
_cell.length_c   1.000
_cell.angle_alpha   90.00
_cell.angle_beta   90.00
_cell.angle_gamma   90.00
#
_symmetry.space_group_name_H-M   'P 1'
#
loop_
_entity.id
_entity.type
_entity.pdbx_description
1 polymer ?
#
loop_
_entity_poly.entity_id
_entity_poly.type
_entity_poly.pdbx_seq_one_letter_code
_entity_poly.pdbx_strand_id
1 'polypeptide(L)' 'MSNIVIAVISIALFIFGMLCFGFAFQVPEAWAYLTFLGGIIACTVSLFVPMTFIGRSDRSW' A
#
# COMPACT_ATOMS: atom_id res chain seq x y z
N MET A 1 12.70 7.39 14.67
CA MET A 1 13.33 6.83 13.46
C MET A 1 12.49 5.69 12.86
N SER A 2 12.04 4.71 13.65
CA SER A 2 11.14 3.62 13.17
C SER A 2 9.86 4.11 12.48
N ASN A 3 9.15 5.11 13.05
CA ASN A 3 7.91 5.63 12.44
C ASN A 3 8.12 6.28 11.06
N ILE A 4 9.25 6.96 10.85
CA ILE A 4 9.59 7.58 9.56
C ILE A 4 9.82 6.50 8.50
N VAL A 5 10.52 5.41 8.86
CA VAL A 5 10.74 4.27 7.97
C VAL A 5 9.41 3.61 7.58
N ILE A 6 8.52 3.39 8.56
CA ILE A 6 7.18 2.84 8.31
C ILE A 6 6.39 3.73 7.35
N ALA A 7 6.42 5.05 7.56
CA ALA A 7 5.74 6.00 6.68
C ALA A 7 6.31 5.97 5.25
N VAL A 8 7.63 5.97 5.08
CA VAL A 8 8.27 5.94 3.76
C VAL A 8 7.95 4.65 3.00
N ILE A 9 8.01 3.49 3.67
CA ILE A 9 7.65 2.20 3.06
C ILE A 9 6.17 2.18 2.66
N SER A 10 5.30 2.72 3.51
CA SER A 10 3.86 2.81 3.23
C SER A 10 3.58 3.69 2.01
N ILE A 11 4.26 4.84 1.88
CA ILE A 11 4.14 5.71 0.71
C ILE A 11 4.60 4.99 -0.56
N ALA A 12 5.75 4.31 -0.52
CA ALA A 12 6.26 3.56 -1.67
C ALA A 12 5.29 2.45 -2.09
N LEU A 13 4.71 1.73 -1.13
CA LEU A 13 3.73 0.67 -1.37
C LEU A 13 2.42 1.22 -1.95
N PHE A 14 1.99 2.41 -1.50
CA PHE A 14 0.82 3.10 -2.06
C PHE A 14 1.04 3.49 -3.53
N ILE A 15 2.21 4.07 -3.85
CA ILE A 15 2.58 4.41 -5.23
C ILE A 15 2.62 3.14 -6.10
N PHE A 16 3.19 2.05 -5.58
CA PHE A 16 3.19 0.76 -6.27
C PHE A 16 1.77 0.26 -6.56
N GLY A 17 0.85 0.34 -5.59
CA GLY A 17 -0.55 -0.05 -5.79
C GLY A 17 -1.24 0.78 -6.88
N MET A 18 -0.97 2.09 -6.93
CA MET A 18 -1.47 2.97 -7.98
C MET A 18 -0.92 2.59 -9.38
N LEU A 19 0.35 2.23 -9.47
CA LEU A 19 0.96 1.76 -10.71
C LEU A 19 0.34 0.42 -11.18
N CYS A 20 0.04 -0.49 -10.26
CA CYS A 20 -0.65 -1.74 -10.58
C CYS A 20 -2.01 -1.50 -11.26
N PHE A 21 -2.78 -0.50 -10.84
CA PHE A 21 -4.04 -0.17 -11.52
C PHE A 21 -3.83 0.28 -12.97
N GLY A 22 -2.78 1.06 -13.23
CA GLY A 22 -2.42 1.46 -14.60
C GLY A 22 -1.96 0.27 -15.45
N PHE A 23 -1.12 -0.60 -14.88
CA PHE A 23 -0.61 -1.79 -15.58
C PHE A 23 -1.64 -2.88 -15.79
N ALA A 24 -2.72 -2.93 -15.00
CA ALA A 24 -3.79 -3.90 -15.17
C ALA A 24 -4.40 -3.89 -16.59
N PHE A 25 -4.33 -2.76 -17.30
CA PHE A 25 -4.81 -2.63 -18.68
C PHE A 25 -3.74 -2.93 -19.75
N GLN A 26 -2.49 -3.15 -19.34
CA GLN A 26 -1.34 -3.37 -20.23
C GLN A 26 -0.80 -4.80 -20.16
N VAL A 27 -1.06 -5.52 -19.07
CA VAL A 27 -0.66 -6.92 -18.91
C VAL A 27 -1.60 -7.86 -19.68
N PRO A 28 -1.15 -9.08 -20.04
CA PRO A 28 -2.01 -10.09 -20.66
C PRO A 28 -3.26 -10.37 -19.81
N GLU A 29 -4.37 -10.72 -20.46
CA GLU A 29 -5.69 -10.87 -19.84
C GLU A 29 -5.69 -11.82 -18.62
N ALA A 30 -4.91 -12.89 -18.69
CA ALA A 30 -4.73 -13.85 -17.59
C ALA A 30 -4.20 -13.21 -16.29
N TRP A 31 -3.44 -12.11 -16.40
CA TRP A 31 -2.83 -11.40 -15.28
C TRP A 31 -3.55 -10.10 -14.92
N ALA A 32 -4.38 -9.57 -15.81
CA ALA A 32 -5.08 -8.29 -15.62
C ALA A 32 -5.84 -8.22 -14.29
N TYR A 33 -6.62 -9.28 -13.99
CA TYR A 33 -7.35 -9.38 -12.73
C TYR A 33 -6.42 -9.42 -11.51
N LEU A 34 -5.34 -10.21 -11.56
CA LEU A 34 -4.40 -10.35 -10.46
C LEU A 34 -3.62 -9.05 -10.22
N THR A 35 -3.23 -8.35 -11.29
CA THR A 35 -2.55 -7.05 -11.18
C THR A 35 -3.48 -5.99 -10.60
N PHE A 36 -4.75 -5.96 -11.02
CA PHE A 36 -5.73 -5.06 -10.43
C PHE A 36 -5.98 -5.35 -8.95
N LEU A 37 -6.23 -6.62 -8.60
CA LEU A 37 -6.41 -7.06 -7.21
C LEU A 37 -5.16 -6.79 -6.36
N GLY A 38 -3.97 -7.01 -6.92
CA GLY A 38 -2.70 -6.68 -6.30
C GLY A 38 -2.58 -5.19 -5.96
N GLY A 39 -3.07 -4.31 -6.84
CA GLY A 39 -3.17 -2.88 -6.57
C GLY A 39 -4.09 -2.56 -5.39
N ILE A 40 -5.27 -3.21 -5.30
CA ILE A 40 -6.20 -3.04 -4.17
C ILE A 40 -5.52 -3.44 -2.86
N ILE A 41 -4.86 -4.61 -2.83
CA ILE A 41 -4.20 -5.12 -1.64
C ILE A 41 -3.04 -4.19 -1.24
N ALA A 42 -2.19 -3.78 -2.19
CA ALA A 42 -1.07 -2.88 -1.93
C ALA A 42 -1.52 -1.54 -1.34
N CYS A 43 -2.54 -0.90 -1.94
CA CYS A 43 -3.10 0.33 -1.40
C CYS A 43 -3.74 0.12 -0.01
N THR A 44 -4.48 -0.97 0.19
CA THR A 44 -5.09 -1.26 1.49
C THR A 44 -4.04 -1.43 2.59
N VAL A 45 -2.98 -2.21 2.33
CA VAL A 45 -1.90 -2.43 3.28
C VAL A 45 -1.12 -1.14 3.55
N SER A 46 -0.85 -0.33 2.51
CA SER A 46 -0.14 0.94 2.68
C SER A 46 -0.85 1.93 3.60
N LEU A 47 -2.19 1.91 3.64
CA LEU A 47 -2.97 2.77 4.54
C LEU A 47 -3.14 2.11 5.91
N PHE A 48 -3.31 0.79 5.94
CA PHE A 48 -3.51 0.03 7.18
C PHE A 48 -2.29 0.09 8.11
N VAL A 49 -1.09 -0.14 7.58
CA VAL A 49 0.16 -0.17 8.35
C VAL A 49 0.40 1.09 9.20
N PRO A 50 0.38 2.33 8.65
CA PRO A 50 0.57 3.51 9.47
C PRO A 50 -0.57 3.71 10.49
N MET A 51 -1.82 3.38 10.13
CA MET A 51 -2.94 3.46 11.06
C MET A 51 -2.77 2.52 12.27
N THR A 52 -2.28 1.30 12.07
CA THR A 52 -2.15 0.31 13.15
C THR A 52 -0.89 0.49 14.01
N PHE A 53 0.23 0.88 13.39
CA PHE A 53 1.52 0.91 14.07
C PHE A 53 1.90 2.31 14.57
N ILE A 54 1.50 3.38 13.87
CA ILE A 54 1.81 4.77 14.28
C ILE A 54 0.68 5.36 15.11
N GLY A 55 -0.59 5.08 14.77
CA GLY A 55 -1.77 5.59 15.50
C GLY A 55 -1.88 5.15 16.97
N ARG A 56 -1.04 4.22 17.44
CA ARG A 56 -0.96 3.79 18.84
C ARG A 56 0.06 4.58 19.68
N SER A 57 0.84 5.48 19.06
CA SER A 57 1.91 6.23 19.72
C SER A 57 1.40 7.32 20.67
N ASP A 58 0.14 7.77 20.56
CA ASP A 58 -0.43 8.86 21.36
C ASP A 58 -1.25 8.37 22.57
N ARG A 59 -0.79 7.32 23.26
CA ARG A 59 -1.32 6.97 24.59
C ARG A 59 -0.42 7.55 25.67
N SER A 60 -0.57 8.84 25.94
CA SER A 60 -0.19 9.44 27.22
C SER A 60 -1.40 9.41 28.15
N TRP A 61 -1.51 8.36 28.95
CA TRP A 61 -2.13 8.43 30.27
C TRP A 61 -1.01 8.39 31.28
#